data_AF-A0A420S0A7-F1
#
_entry.id   AF-A0A420S0A7-F1
#
_cell.length_a   1.000
_cell.length_b   1.000
_cell.length_c   1.000
_cell.angle_alpha   90.00
_cell.angle_beta   90.00
_cell.angle_gamma   90.00
#
_symmetry.space_group_name_H-M   'P 1'
#
loop_
_entity.id
_entity.type
_entity.pdbx_description
1 polymer ?
#
loop_
_entity_poly.entity_id
_entity_poly.type
_entity_poly.pdbx_seq_one_letter_code
_entity_poly.pdbx_strand_id
1 'polypeptide(L)'
;MSSTQEDPPNSYMVTEEGDDFVPKNAKWTCNWGASWEPYKKKCGGRNEDIYNKICSKCGNKRGCGATADLGETRLGCGERGRFWMLFPNEDGSENWSTNFISD
;
A
#
# COMPACT_ATOMS: atom_id res chain seq x y z
N MET A 1 16.34 25.07 -11.24
CA MET A 1 16.49 24.85 -9.78
C MET A 1 15.66 23.63 -9.45
N SER A 2 16.29 22.51 -9.10
CA SER A 2 15.57 21.31 -8.65
C SER A 2 15.12 21.62 -7.23
N SER A 3 13.83 21.88 -7.02
CA SER A 3 13.28 21.95 -5.67
C SER A 3 13.36 20.53 -5.11
N THR A 4 14.34 20.27 -4.24
CA THR A 4 14.32 19.07 -3.41
C THR A 4 13.12 19.23 -2.51
N GLN A 5 11.98 18.65 -2.92
CA GLN A 5 10.77 18.63 -2.14
C GLN A 5 11.11 17.78 -0.91
N GLU A 6 11.29 18.42 0.25
CA GLU A 6 11.54 17.68 1.48
C GLU A 6 10.32 16.81 1.77
N ASP A 7 10.56 15.51 1.94
CA ASP A 7 9.49 14.57 2.27
C ASP A 7 8.76 15.04 3.54
N PRO A 8 7.41 14.98 3.58
CA PRO A 8 6.66 15.33 4.76
C PRO A 8 7.16 14.52 5.98
N PRO A 9 7.26 15.13 7.19
CA PRO A 9 7.85 14.46 8.36
C PRO A 9 7.12 13.16 8.78
N ASN A 10 5.85 13.00 8.40
CA ASN A 10 5.04 11.79 8.62
C ASN A 10 4.86 10.92 7.36
N SER A 11 5.72 11.08 6.35
CA SER A 11 5.72 10.30 5.13
C SER A 11 6.57 9.03 5.27
N TYR A 12 5.99 7.89 4.92
CA TYR A 12 6.73 6.67 4.62
C TYR A 12 7.35 6.75 3.22
N MET A 13 6.56 7.19 2.25
CA MET A 13 6.95 7.29 0.84
C MET A 13 6.00 8.25 0.11
N VAL A 14 6.54 9.11 -0.76
CA VAL A 14 5.73 9.92 -1.68
C VAL A 14 5.21 9.04 -2.80
N THR A 15 3.98 9.29 -3.24
CA THR A 15 3.39 8.55 -4.35
C THR A 15 4.11 8.81 -5.67
N GLU A 16 3.97 7.91 -6.64
CA GLU A 16 4.59 8.06 -7.96
C GLU A 16 4.19 9.40 -8.63
N GLU A 17 2.96 9.83 -8.42
CA GLU A 17 2.39 11.07 -8.95
C GLU A 17 2.95 12.33 -8.27
N GLY A 18 3.53 12.20 -7.07
CA GLY A 18 4.12 13.30 -6.30
C GLY A 18 3.12 14.26 -5.64
N ASP A 19 1.82 14.00 -5.76
CA ASP A 19 0.74 14.84 -5.21
C ASP A 19 0.21 14.34 -3.86
N ASP A 20 0.49 13.08 -3.50
CA ASP A 20 0.10 12.45 -2.24
C ASP A 20 1.25 11.60 -1.65
N PHE A 21 1.07 11.08 -0.44
CA PHE A 21 2.07 10.22 0.22
C PHE A 21 1.43 9.14 1.09
N VAL A 22 2.14 8.01 1.26
CA VAL A 22 1.79 6.96 2.23
C VAL A 22 2.23 7.40 3.63
N PRO A 23 1.34 7.50 4.62
CA PRO A 23 1.72 7.89 5.98
C PRO A 23 2.51 6.80 6.72
N LYS A 24 3.37 7.19 7.66
CA LYS A 24 4.13 6.23 8.50
C LYS A 24 3.26 5.33 9.38
N ASN A 25 2.06 5.80 9.73
CA ASN A 25 1.06 5.04 10.47
C ASN A 25 0.09 4.25 9.59
N ALA A 26 0.32 4.22 8.27
CA ALA A 26 -0.46 3.37 7.38
C ALA A 26 -0.25 1.89 7.73
N LYS A 27 -1.25 1.08 7.42
CA LYS A 27 -1.22 -0.36 7.61
C LYS A 27 -1.45 -1.01 6.27
N TRP A 28 -0.73 -2.07 5.93
CA TRP A 28 -0.81 -2.69 4.61
C TRP A 28 -1.44 -4.09 4.63
N THR A 29 -2.19 -4.38 3.59
CA THR A 29 -2.87 -5.66 3.37
C THR A 29 -2.09 -6.50 2.36
N CYS A 30 -1.71 -7.70 2.80
CA CYS A 30 -1.02 -8.66 1.95
C CYS A 30 -1.94 -9.18 0.84
N ASN A 31 -1.45 -9.11 -0.39
CA ASN A 31 -2.15 -9.60 -1.57
C ASN A 31 -1.55 -10.89 -2.14
N TRP A 32 -0.65 -11.55 -1.42
CA TRP A 32 -0.08 -12.81 -1.88
C TRP A 32 -1.19 -13.82 -2.21
N GLY A 33 -1.05 -14.45 -3.38
CA GLY A 33 -2.06 -15.32 -3.97
C GLY A 33 -3.10 -14.60 -4.86
N ALA A 34 -3.09 -13.26 -4.97
CA ALA A 34 -4.07 -12.54 -5.78
C ALA A 34 -3.71 -12.38 -7.26
N SER A 35 -2.42 -12.39 -7.64
CA SER A 35 -1.98 -11.90 -8.95
C SER A 35 -1.69 -12.95 -10.03
N TRP A 36 -1.50 -14.24 -9.70
CA TRP A 36 -0.99 -15.20 -10.70
C TRP A 36 -1.62 -16.60 -10.68
N GLU A 37 -2.44 -16.93 -9.68
CA GLU A 37 -3.00 -18.28 -9.55
C GLU A 37 -4.47 -18.20 -9.12
N PRO A 38 -5.44 -18.37 -10.04
CA PRO A 38 -6.88 -18.26 -9.74
C PRO A 38 -7.38 -19.24 -8.67
N TYR A 39 -6.57 -20.23 -8.28
CA TYR A 39 -6.89 -21.23 -7.26
C TYR A 39 -6.28 -20.94 -5.88
N LYS A 40 -5.38 -19.96 -5.72
CA LYS A 40 -4.84 -19.60 -4.39
C LYS A 40 -5.68 -18.49 -3.75
N LYS A 41 -6.22 -18.78 -2.57
CA LYS A 41 -6.95 -17.79 -1.77
C LYS A 41 -5.98 -16.67 -1.35
N LYS A 42 -6.34 -15.42 -1.65
CA LYS A 42 -5.59 -14.23 -1.20
C LYS A 42 -5.35 -14.32 0.31
N CYS A 43 -4.11 -14.09 0.74
CA CYS A 43 -3.75 -14.09 2.17
C CYS A 43 -4.61 -13.11 2.98
N GLY A 44 -4.70 -11.86 2.50
CA GLY A 44 -5.48 -10.80 3.14
C GLY A 44 -4.99 -10.43 4.55
N GLY A 45 -3.77 -10.83 4.92
CA GLY A 45 -3.18 -10.49 6.21
C GLY A 45 -2.97 -8.98 6.34
N ARG A 46 -3.50 -8.40 7.41
CA ARG A 46 -3.30 -6.99 7.76
C ARG A 46 -2.01 -6.85 8.57
N ASN A 47 -1.15 -5.94 8.19
CA ASN A 47 0.12 -5.67 8.86
C ASN A 47 0.09 -4.24 9.41
N GLU A 48 0.27 -4.12 10.71
CA GLU A 48 0.13 -2.87 11.46
C GLU A 48 1.33 -1.92 11.26
N ASP A 49 2.44 -2.42 10.73
CA ASP A 49 3.67 -1.65 10.47
C ASP A 49 3.94 -1.56 8.96
N ILE A 50 3.93 -0.35 8.41
CA ILE A 50 4.22 -0.09 6.98
C ILE A 50 5.68 -0.36 6.61
N TYR A 51 6.61 -0.26 7.56
CA TYR A 51 8.03 -0.52 7.33
C TYR A 51 8.33 -2.01 7.23
N ASN A 52 7.57 -2.84 7.94
CA ASN A 52 7.71 -4.27 7.85
C ASN A 52 7.13 -4.80 6.53
N LYS A 53 8.03 -5.15 5.61
CA LYS A 53 7.68 -5.70 4.29
C LYS A 53 7.27 -7.17 4.34
N ILE A 54 7.39 -7.86 5.48
CA ILE A 54 7.05 -9.27 5.61
C ILE A 54 5.67 -9.42 6.24
N CYS A 55 4.79 -10.17 5.58
CA CYS A 55 3.44 -10.38 6.10
C CYS A 55 3.49 -11.23 7.38
N SER A 56 2.97 -10.71 8.49
CA SER A 56 2.89 -11.41 9.78
C SER A 56 2.07 -12.71 9.72
N LYS A 57 1.08 -12.76 8.83
CA LYS A 57 0.17 -13.92 8.68
C LYS A 57 0.75 -15.06 7.84
N CYS A 58 1.50 -14.75 6.77
CA CYS A 58 1.93 -15.77 5.80
C CYS A 58 3.43 -15.79 5.52
N GLY A 59 4.22 -14.90 6.12
CA GLY A 59 5.67 -14.82 5.95
C GLY A 59 6.13 -14.33 4.57
N ASN A 60 5.22 -14.08 3.62
CA ASN A 60 5.59 -13.60 2.29
C ASN A 60 5.90 -12.11 2.30
N LYS A 61 6.85 -11.72 1.44
CA LYS A 61 7.19 -10.31 1.21
C LYS A 61 6.02 -9.60 0.53
N ARG A 62 5.81 -8.34 0.89
CA ARG A 62 4.90 -7.40 0.22
C ARG A 62 5.26 -7.33 -1.27
N GLY A 63 4.25 -7.49 -2.11
CA GLY A 63 4.41 -7.57 -3.57
C GLY A 63 3.38 -6.73 -4.32
N CYS A 64 3.52 -6.71 -5.64
CA CYS A 64 2.67 -5.93 -6.56
C CYS A 64 1.19 -6.14 -6.29
N GLY A 65 0.45 -5.05 -6.04
CA GLY A 65 -0.98 -5.02 -5.72
C GLY A 65 -1.30 -5.11 -4.23
N ALA A 66 -0.31 -5.08 -3.34
CA ALA A 66 -0.55 -4.86 -1.92
C ALA A 66 -1.15 -3.46 -1.71
N THR A 67 -2.08 -3.33 -0.78
CA THR A 67 -2.74 -2.04 -0.50
C THR A 67 -2.38 -1.54 0.88
N ALA A 68 -2.33 -0.23 1.08
CA ALA A 68 -2.16 0.42 2.37
C ALA A 68 -3.28 1.41 2.61
N ASP A 69 -3.70 1.54 3.87
CA ASP A 69 -4.68 2.52 4.33
C ASP A 69 -4.50 2.75 5.83
N LEU A 70 -5.11 3.81 6.36
CA LEU A 70 -4.96 4.23 7.75
C LEU A 70 -5.67 3.31 8.77
N GLY A 71 -6.38 2.28 8.33
CA GLY A 71 -7.08 1.33 9.21
C GLY A 71 -8.53 1.69 9.50
N GLU A 72 -9.01 2.82 8.98
CA GLU A 72 -10.38 3.32 9.20
C GLU A 72 -11.31 3.08 8.02
N THR A 73 -10.84 2.40 6.97
CA THR A 73 -11.63 2.12 5.77
C THR A 73 -12.78 1.16 6.08
N ARG A 74 -13.88 1.69 6.59
CA ARG A 74 -15.15 0.97 6.72
C ARG A 74 -15.75 0.85 5.33
N LEU A 75 -15.64 -0.34 4.75
CA LEU A 75 -16.43 -0.73 3.59
C LEU A 75 -17.92 -0.54 3.94
N GLY A 76 -18.61 0.38 3.26
CA GLY A 76 -20.05 0.61 3.43
C GLY A 76 -20.48 1.98 4.00
N CYS A 77 -19.59 2.94 4.21
CA CYS A 77 -19.95 4.25 4.78
C CYS A 77 -20.14 5.39 3.74
N GLY A 78 -20.15 5.12 2.43
CA GLY A 78 -20.36 6.15 1.39
C GLY A 78 -19.23 7.17 1.24
N GLU A 79 -18.20 7.13 2.09
CA GLU A 79 -16.94 7.84 1.90
C GLU A 79 -15.99 6.95 1.10
N ARG A 80 -15.49 7.46 -0.04
CA ARG A 80 -14.49 6.79 -0.86
C ARG A 80 -13.22 6.62 -0.03
N GLY A 81 -13.02 5.43 0.52
CA GLY A 81 -11.81 5.09 1.25
C GLY A 81 -10.59 5.29 0.37
N ARG A 82 -9.75 6.28 0.70
CA ARG A 82 -8.44 6.45 0.07
C ARG A 82 -7.56 5.30 0.49
N PHE A 83 -6.93 4.65 -0.48
CA PHE A 83 -5.90 3.66 -0.22
C PHE A 83 -4.75 3.83 -1.21
N TRP A 84 -3.58 3.34 -0.83
CA TRP A 84 -2.41 3.32 -1.70
C TRP A 84 -2.21 1.91 -2.22
N MET A 85 -1.87 1.75 -3.49
CA MET A 85 -1.54 0.45 -4.08
C MET A 85 -0.06 0.41 -4.44
N LEU A 86 0.60 -0.69 -4.10
CA LEU A 86 2.00 -0.92 -4.40
C LEU A 86 2.19 -1.42 -5.83
N PHE A 87 3.08 -0.76 -6.57
CA PHE A 87 3.66 -1.22 -7.82
C PHE A 87 5.20 -1.28 -7.66
N PRO A 88 5.81 -2.48 -7.62
CA PRO A 88 7.25 -2.59 -7.51
C PRO A 88 7.93 -2.26 -8.84
N ASN A 89 9.06 -1.58 -8.77
CA ASN A 89 9.96 -1.36 -9.91
C ASN A 89 10.80 -2.61 -10.20
N GLU A 90 11.41 -2.65 -11.39
CA GLU A 90 12.32 -3.75 -11.79
C GLU A 90 13.55 -3.86 -10.87
N ASP A 91 13.99 -2.75 -10.27
CA ASP A 91 15.09 -2.71 -9.32
C ASP A 91 14.70 -3.18 -7.89
N GLY A 92 13.42 -3.53 -7.69
CA GLY A 92 12.88 -3.97 -6.40
C GLY A 92 12.56 -2.84 -5.43
N SER A 93 12.69 -1.57 -5.83
CA SER A 93 12.13 -0.44 -5.11
C SER A 93 10.59 -0.44 -5.19
N GLU A 94 9.96 0.27 -4.27
CA GLU A 94 8.51 0.34 -4.15
C GLU A 94 8.03 1.67 -4.73
N ASN A 95 7.02 1.64 -5.59
CA ASN A 95 6.20 2.80 -5.89
C ASN A 95 4.80 2.58 -5.32
N TRP A 96 4.19 3.65 -4.84
CA TRP A 96 2.81 3.63 -4.38
C TRP A 96 2.00 4.62 -5.19
N SER A 97 0.82 4.21 -5.64
CA SER A 97 -0.12 5.10 -6.32
C SER A 97 -1.37 5.27 -5.48
N THR A 98 -1.88 6.50 -5.40
CA THR A 98 -3.15 6.76 -4.72
C THR A 98 -4.31 6.21 -5.54
N ASN A 99 -5.15 5.42 -4.90
CA ASN A 99 -6.33 4.80 -5.48
C ASN A 99 -7.56 5.06 -4.60
N PHE A 100 -8.73 4.97 -5.22
CA PHE A 100 -10.02 5.19 -4.55
C PHE A 100 -10.91 3.98 -4.78
N ILE A 101 -11.58 3.52 -3.73
CA ILE A 101 -12.66 2.53 -3.87
C ILE A 101 -13.78 3.25 -4.62
N SER A 102 -14.06 2.80 -5.85
CA SER A 102 -15.29 3.14 -6.56
C SER A 102 -16.34 2.07 -6.25
N ASP A 103 -17.59 2.51 -6.03
CA ASP A 103 -18.75 1.63 -5.90
C ASP A 103 -18.99 0.82 -7.18
#